data_AF-K9SKT2-F1
#
_entry.id   AF-K9SKT2-F1
#
_cell.length_a   1.000
_cell.length_b   1.000
_cell.length_c   1.000
_cell.angle_alpha   90.00
_cell.angle_beta   90.00
_cell.angle_gamma   90.00
#
_symmetry.space_group_name_H-M   'P 1'
#
loop_
_entity.id
_entity.type
_entity.pdbx_description
1 polymer ?
#
loop_
_entity_poly.entity_id
_entity_poly.type
_entity_poly.pdbx_seq_one_letter_code
_entity_poly.pdbx_strand_id
1 'polypeptide(L)'
;MTIASFSDFVDPVAKLLSYGECQDMNYQKLADYGKEFGITTEHIPELIQLALTRNNPQFKPQKLEAWGAVHAWRVLAQLEAKAAIVPLLDLFDRSTTDEWVDEEMPQVYAAIVLKHEDEVFTALSGYLADTSNSDHGRVTAMECFLAIGQKHLTLNDKSIAALTTQLEKYKQNSIDLNSYLVDDLIQLAAESAAPVVKKAYDAGRVDPIVVGDWEELEYAFGLKEPPPMSEEDKFHIRGILDSLEKLTGAGGSDRPLSDEEMMRMAGEYNPAMMPGGMSKSQKSAKQKTKNKLAKQSRQKNRAKKKKKKKK
;
A
#
# COMPACT_ATOMS: atom_id res chain seq x y z
N MET A 1 -11.62 -25.93 7.79
CA MET A 1 -10.35 -26.37 8.39
C MET A 1 -10.42 -26.17 9.88
N THR A 2 -10.02 -27.16 10.68
CA THR A 2 -9.78 -26.98 12.13
C THR A 2 -8.53 -26.12 12.27
N ILE A 3 -8.62 -25.02 13.02
CA ILE A 3 -7.47 -24.13 13.24
C ILE A 3 -6.56 -24.77 14.28
N ALA A 4 -5.29 -24.99 13.95
CA ALA A 4 -4.31 -25.59 14.86
C ALA A 4 -4.10 -24.74 16.12
N SER A 5 -3.90 -25.41 17.25
CA SER A 5 -3.43 -24.78 18.49
C SER A 5 -1.93 -24.52 18.40
N PHE A 6 -1.43 -23.49 19.11
CA PHE A 6 0.02 -23.21 19.17
C PHE A 6 0.84 -24.38 19.74
N SER A 7 0.21 -25.28 20.50
CA SER A 7 0.83 -26.51 21.02
C SER A 7 1.06 -27.60 19.96
N ASP A 8 0.48 -27.43 18.77
CA ASP A 8 0.48 -28.48 17.74
C ASP A 8 1.69 -28.37 16.80
N PHE A 9 2.45 -27.28 16.91
CA PHE A 9 3.66 -27.05 16.12
C PHE A 9 4.87 -27.73 16.73
N VAL A 10 5.73 -28.28 15.88
CA VAL A 10 6.96 -28.99 16.26
C VAL A 10 8.20 -28.22 15.82
N ASP A 11 9.34 -28.55 16.44
CA ASP A 11 10.62 -27.99 16.03
C ASP A 11 10.96 -28.41 14.59
N PRO A 12 11.49 -27.49 13.76
CA PRO A 12 11.94 -26.13 14.09
C PRO A 12 10.87 -25.03 14.03
N VAL A 13 9.65 -25.30 13.52
CA VAL A 13 8.60 -24.28 13.34
C VAL A 13 8.12 -23.71 14.68
N ALA A 14 8.03 -24.54 15.73
CA ALA A 14 7.63 -24.10 17.06
C ALA A 14 8.51 -22.99 17.65
N LYS A 15 9.79 -22.89 17.24
CA LYS A 15 10.72 -21.84 17.69
C LYS A 15 10.25 -20.43 17.30
N LEU A 16 9.48 -20.30 16.21
CA LEU A 16 8.92 -19.02 15.76
C LEU A 16 7.92 -18.43 16.76
N LEU A 17 7.29 -19.26 17.60
CA LEU A 17 6.31 -18.82 18.60
C LEU A 17 6.94 -18.06 19.76
N SER A 18 8.25 -18.21 19.96
CA SER A 18 9.01 -17.59 21.05
C SER A 18 10.14 -16.69 20.57
N TYR A 19 10.27 -16.47 19.26
CA TYR A 19 11.46 -15.82 18.69
C TYR A 19 11.56 -14.34 19.06
N GLY A 20 10.48 -13.58 18.90
CA GLY A 20 10.46 -12.17 19.21
C GLY A 20 9.24 -11.46 18.64
N GLU A 21 9.24 -10.13 18.76
CA GLU A 21 8.23 -9.30 18.14
C GLU A 21 8.69 -8.83 16.76
N CYS A 22 7.78 -8.75 15.78
CA CYS A 22 8.08 -8.34 14.41
C CYS A 22 7.90 -6.83 14.16
N GLN A 23 8.01 -5.99 15.19
CA GLN A 23 7.77 -4.55 15.07
C GLN A 23 8.71 -3.85 14.06
N ASP A 24 9.90 -4.41 13.83
CA ASP A 24 10.79 -3.91 12.78
C ASP A 24 10.30 -4.39 11.40
N MET A 25 9.93 -3.40 10.57
CA MET A 25 9.49 -3.57 9.18
C MET A 25 10.65 -3.44 8.18
N ASN A 26 11.89 -3.36 8.65
CA ASN A 26 13.05 -3.35 7.78
C ASN A 26 13.36 -4.75 7.24
N TYR A 27 12.78 -5.07 6.07
CA TYR A 27 12.98 -6.34 5.37
C TYR A 27 14.45 -6.66 5.05
N GLN A 28 15.36 -5.67 5.00
CA GLN A 28 16.79 -5.89 4.78
C GLN A 28 17.52 -6.41 6.02
N LYS A 29 16.93 -6.24 7.21
CA LYS A 29 17.47 -6.71 8.50
C LYS A 29 16.79 -7.97 9.01
N LEU A 30 15.96 -8.60 8.18
CA LEU A 30 15.29 -9.83 8.57
C LEU A 30 16.31 -10.92 8.88
N ALA A 31 16.01 -11.67 9.93
CA ALA A 31 16.74 -12.87 10.31
C ALA A 31 16.80 -13.86 9.14
N ASP A 32 17.92 -14.56 9.00
CA ASP A 32 18.02 -15.71 8.11
C ASP A 32 17.46 -16.93 8.87
N TYR A 33 16.15 -17.14 8.79
CA TYR A 33 15.45 -18.16 9.56
C TYR A 33 15.94 -19.58 9.22
N GLY A 34 16.43 -19.79 8.00
CA GLY A 34 17.04 -21.06 7.58
C GLY A 34 18.32 -21.33 8.34
N LYS A 35 19.24 -20.35 8.41
CA LYS A 35 20.48 -20.48 9.18
C LYS A 35 20.26 -20.51 10.69
N GLU A 36 19.33 -19.71 11.19
CA GLU A 36 19.13 -19.52 12.63
C GLU A 36 18.35 -20.67 13.28
N PHE A 37 17.34 -21.20 12.59
CA PHE A 37 16.45 -22.23 13.15
C PHE A 37 16.55 -23.59 12.46
N GLY A 38 17.22 -23.68 11.32
CA GLY A 38 17.23 -24.89 10.50
C GLY A 38 15.94 -25.08 9.70
N ILE A 39 15.18 -24.01 9.47
CA ILE A 39 13.92 -24.09 8.72
C ILE A 39 14.21 -24.17 7.20
N THR A 40 13.69 -25.21 6.57
CA THR A 40 13.82 -25.50 5.14
C THR A 40 12.45 -25.64 4.46
N THR A 41 12.45 -25.90 3.15
CA THR A 41 11.24 -26.14 2.34
C THR A 41 10.40 -27.33 2.82
N GLU A 42 10.97 -28.30 3.54
CA GLU A 42 10.23 -29.44 4.12
C GLU A 42 9.16 -28.99 5.14
N HIS A 43 9.34 -27.81 5.73
CA HIS A 43 8.46 -27.26 6.76
C HIS A 43 7.34 -26.38 6.19
N ILE A 44 7.28 -26.16 4.87
CA ILE A 44 6.26 -25.31 4.24
C ILE A 44 4.83 -25.67 4.65
N PRO A 45 4.41 -26.96 4.70
CA PRO A 45 3.05 -27.29 5.11
C PRO A 45 2.70 -26.81 6.53
N GLU A 46 3.64 -26.94 7.46
CA GLU A 46 3.46 -26.54 8.85
C GLU A 46 3.55 -25.01 9.03
N LEU A 47 4.44 -24.35 8.27
CA LEU A 47 4.52 -22.88 8.21
C LEU A 47 3.22 -22.26 7.67
N ILE A 48 2.58 -22.89 6.68
CA ILE A 48 1.26 -22.44 6.20
C ILE A 48 0.23 -22.56 7.31
N GLN A 49 0.22 -23.65 8.08
CA GLN A 49 -0.70 -23.76 9.22
C GLN A 49 -0.44 -22.68 10.27
N LEU A 50 0.81 -22.41 10.62
CA LEU A 50 1.18 -21.36 11.57
C LEU A 50 0.77 -19.97 11.05
N ALA A 51 1.06 -19.67 9.80
CA ALA A 51 0.66 -18.43 9.12
C ALA A 51 -0.86 -18.17 9.23
N LEU A 52 -1.66 -19.22 9.10
CA LEU A 52 -3.12 -19.16 9.17
C LEU A 52 -3.67 -19.20 10.60
N THR A 53 -2.86 -19.39 11.65
CA THR A 53 -3.35 -19.24 13.04
C THR A 53 -3.81 -17.81 13.32
N ARG A 54 -3.27 -16.83 12.57
CA ARG A 54 -3.75 -15.45 12.57
C ARG A 54 -5.22 -15.35 12.16
N ASN A 55 -5.76 -16.35 11.44
CA ASN A 55 -7.18 -16.50 11.10
C ASN A 55 -8.06 -17.07 12.22
N ASN A 56 -7.52 -17.34 13.41
CA ASN A 56 -8.32 -17.79 14.55
C ASN A 56 -9.20 -16.66 15.11
N PRO A 57 -10.52 -16.82 15.27
CA PRO A 57 -11.37 -15.84 15.97
C PRO A 57 -10.96 -15.63 17.44
N GLN A 58 -10.27 -16.60 18.04
CA GLN A 58 -9.76 -16.53 19.41
C GLN A 58 -8.33 -15.98 19.49
N PHE A 59 -7.79 -15.48 18.38
CA PHE A 59 -6.45 -14.92 18.31
C PHE A 59 -6.29 -13.76 19.31
N LYS A 60 -5.20 -13.79 20.09
CA LYS A 60 -4.89 -12.79 21.12
C LYS A 60 -3.63 -12.03 20.71
N PRO A 61 -3.75 -10.85 20.08
CA PRO A 61 -2.61 -10.15 19.46
C PRO A 61 -1.57 -9.64 20.47
N GLN A 62 -1.88 -9.59 21.77
CA GLN A 62 -0.96 -9.12 22.81
C GLN A 62 0.03 -10.18 23.32
N LYS A 63 -0.04 -11.40 22.78
CA LYS A 63 0.82 -12.52 23.18
C LYS A 63 2.01 -12.66 22.24
N LEU A 64 3.16 -13.10 22.75
CA LEU A 64 4.35 -13.28 21.91
C LEU A 64 4.10 -14.30 20.79
N GLU A 65 3.34 -15.35 21.09
CA GLU A 65 2.95 -16.40 20.15
C GLU A 65 2.16 -15.86 18.93
N ALA A 66 1.53 -14.69 19.08
CA ALA A 66 0.82 -14.00 17.99
C ALA A 66 1.76 -13.54 16.87
N TRP A 67 3.03 -13.29 17.20
CA TRP A 67 4.08 -12.95 16.24
C TRP A 67 4.58 -14.16 15.45
N GLY A 68 4.35 -15.38 15.94
CA GLY A 68 4.71 -16.61 15.23
C GLY A 68 4.11 -16.70 13.83
N ALA A 69 2.88 -16.20 13.64
CA ALA A 69 2.27 -16.12 12.32
C ALA A 69 3.01 -15.14 11.38
N VAL A 70 3.43 -13.98 11.90
CA VAL A 70 4.19 -12.99 11.12
C VAL A 70 5.57 -13.52 10.75
N HIS A 71 6.24 -14.19 11.69
CA HIS A 71 7.47 -14.92 11.39
C HIS A 71 7.25 -15.98 10.32
N ALA A 72 6.16 -16.76 10.39
CA ALA A 72 5.84 -17.75 9.37
C ALA A 72 5.64 -17.12 7.98
N TRP A 73 4.98 -15.96 7.88
CA TRP A 73 4.85 -15.22 6.62
C TRP A 73 6.21 -14.85 6.03
N ARG A 74 7.10 -14.29 6.87
CA ARG A 74 8.46 -13.89 6.47
C ARG A 74 9.31 -15.09 6.05
N VAL A 75 9.16 -16.23 6.72
CA VAL A 75 9.84 -17.48 6.34
C VAL A 75 9.31 -18.00 5.00
N LEU A 76 7.99 -18.03 4.80
CA LEU A 76 7.38 -18.46 3.53
C LEU A 76 7.83 -17.57 2.36
N ALA A 77 8.03 -16.27 2.61
CA ALA A 77 8.62 -15.33 1.66
C ALA A 77 10.08 -15.66 1.34
N GLN A 78 10.93 -15.90 2.36
CA GLN A 78 12.35 -16.30 2.15
C GLN A 78 12.51 -17.62 1.41
N LEU A 79 11.58 -18.55 1.60
CA LEU A 79 11.54 -19.83 0.90
C LEU A 79 10.87 -19.75 -0.49
N GLU A 80 10.32 -18.58 -0.86
CA GLU A 80 9.56 -18.35 -2.09
C GLU A 80 8.47 -19.42 -2.28
N ALA A 81 7.73 -19.73 -1.21
CA ALA A 81 6.91 -20.93 -1.13
C ALA A 81 5.65 -20.89 -2.02
N LYS A 82 5.73 -21.47 -3.23
CA LYS A 82 4.58 -21.61 -4.16
C LYS A 82 3.31 -22.15 -3.49
N ALA A 83 3.43 -23.14 -2.61
CA ALA A 83 2.30 -23.76 -1.94
C ALA A 83 1.53 -22.81 -1.00
N ALA A 84 2.13 -21.68 -0.61
CA ALA A 84 1.50 -20.68 0.25
C ALA A 84 0.67 -19.64 -0.53
N ILE A 85 0.84 -19.54 -1.86
CA ILE A 85 0.19 -18.51 -2.69
C ILE A 85 -1.33 -18.48 -2.50
N VAL A 86 -2.00 -19.63 -2.58
CA VAL A 86 -3.46 -19.70 -2.45
C VAL A 86 -3.90 -19.67 -0.98
N PRO A 87 -3.31 -20.46 -0.05
CA PRO A 87 -3.72 -20.42 1.34
C PRO A 87 -3.63 -19.05 2.00
N LEU A 88 -2.61 -18.25 1.70
CA LEU A 88 -2.45 -16.93 2.33
C LEU A 88 -3.51 -15.91 1.90
N LEU A 89 -4.24 -16.14 0.80
CA LEU A 89 -5.38 -15.30 0.42
C LEU A 89 -6.51 -15.33 1.46
N ASP A 90 -6.63 -16.42 2.22
CA ASP A 90 -7.63 -16.54 3.30
C ASP A 90 -7.42 -15.48 4.40
N LEU A 91 -6.26 -14.81 4.46
CA LEU A 91 -5.96 -13.74 5.41
C LEU A 91 -6.58 -12.39 5.00
N PHE A 92 -6.86 -12.18 3.71
CA PHE A 92 -7.19 -10.86 3.16
C PHE A 92 -8.57 -10.34 3.62
N ASP A 93 -9.53 -11.23 3.84
CA ASP A 93 -10.89 -10.85 4.27
C ASP A 93 -11.04 -10.65 5.79
N ARG A 94 -9.93 -10.59 6.56
CA ARG A 94 -10.00 -10.29 8.00
C ARG A 94 -10.37 -8.82 8.27
N SER A 95 -10.86 -8.58 9.48
CA SER A 95 -11.27 -7.24 9.91
C SER A 95 -10.13 -6.24 9.76
N THR A 96 -10.46 -5.03 9.33
CA THR A 96 -9.63 -3.81 9.15
C THR A 96 -8.81 -3.38 10.39
N THR A 97 -8.75 -4.19 11.42
CA THR A 97 -8.04 -3.97 12.69
C THR A 97 -6.73 -4.75 12.78
N ASP A 98 -6.48 -5.72 11.90
CA ASP A 98 -5.19 -6.43 11.84
C ASP A 98 -4.30 -5.85 10.74
N GLU A 99 -3.75 -4.66 11.03
CA GLU A 99 -2.93 -3.87 10.09
C GLU A 99 -1.68 -4.62 9.60
N TRP A 100 -1.28 -5.71 10.25
CA TRP A 100 -0.11 -6.52 9.84
C TRP A 100 -0.34 -7.27 8.54
N VAL A 101 -1.58 -7.65 8.21
CA VAL A 101 -1.87 -8.33 6.95
C VAL A 101 -1.64 -7.38 5.79
N ASP A 102 -2.14 -6.14 5.90
CA ASP A 102 -1.97 -5.08 4.91
C ASP A 102 -0.49 -4.73 4.70
N GLU A 103 0.32 -4.79 5.76
CA GLU A 103 1.74 -4.44 5.68
C GLU A 103 2.63 -5.60 5.20
N GLU A 104 2.35 -6.84 5.61
CA GLU A 104 3.23 -8.00 5.35
C GLU A 104 2.87 -8.70 4.03
N MET A 105 1.59 -8.87 3.70
CA MET A 105 1.19 -9.65 2.53
C MET A 105 1.75 -9.10 1.22
N PRO A 106 1.71 -7.78 0.94
CA PRO A 106 2.33 -7.25 -0.27
C PRO A 106 3.83 -7.60 -0.39
N GLN A 107 4.53 -7.64 0.74
CA GLN A 107 5.96 -7.95 0.80
C GLN A 107 6.22 -9.44 0.58
N VAL A 108 5.35 -10.31 1.13
CA VAL A 108 5.39 -11.76 0.94
C VAL A 108 5.15 -12.14 -0.52
N TYR A 109 4.08 -11.62 -1.13
CA TYR A 109 3.80 -11.91 -2.55
C TYR A 109 4.88 -11.34 -3.47
N ALA A 110 5.43 -10.17 -3.17
CA ALA A 110 6.56 -9.62 -3.91
C ALA A 110 7.86 -10.45 -3.77
N ALA A 111 8.02 -11.27 -2.73
CA ALA A 111 9.13 -12.22 -2.67
C ALA A 111 8.83 -13.47 -3.51
N ILE A 112 7.65 -14.08 -3.33
CA ILE A 112 7.27 -15.34 -3.99
C ILE A 112 7.19 -15.19 -5.52
N VAL A 113 6.76 -14.02 -6.02
CA VAL A 113 6.60 -13.75 -7.45
C VAL A 113 7.87 -14.01 -8.27
N LEU A 114 9.05 -13.85 -7.67
CA LEU A 114 10.35 -14.01 -8.35
C LEU A 114 10.55 -15.40 -8.95
N LYS A 115 9.93 -16.43 -8.37
CA LYS A 115 9.99 -17.81 -8.88
C LYS A 115 8.66 -18.33 -9.42
N HIS A 116 7.57 -17.66 -9.11
CA HIS A 116 6.21 -18.17 -9.31
C HIS A 116 5.27 -17.08 -9.85
N GLU A 117 5.76 -16.35 -10.87
CA GLU A 117 5.07 -15.20 -11.45
C GLU A 117 3.63 -15.53 -11.88
N ASP A 118 3.45 -16.55 -12.71
CA ASP A 118 2.12 -16.88 -13.26
C ASP A 118 1.13 -17.30 -12.17
N GLU A 119 1.57 -18.07 -11.18
CA GLU A 119 0.71 -18.49 -10.08
C GLU A 119 0.32 -17.33 -9.17
N VAL A 120 1.25 -16.43 -8.86
CA VAL A 120 0.98 -15.23 -8.06
C VAL A 120 0.00 -14.31 -8.80
N PHE A 121 0.27 -13.98 -10.07
CA PHE A 121 -0.59 -13.09 -10.85
C PHE A 121 -1.98 -13.69 -11.07
N THR A 122 -2.08 -15.00 -11.32
CA THR A 122 -3.37 -15.67 -11.48
C THR A 122 -4.18 -15.64 -10.18
N ALA A 123 -3.56 -15.96 -9.05
CA ALA A 123 -4.24 -16.02 -7.76
C ALA A 123 -4.72 -14.64 -7.29
N LEU A 124 -3.85 -13.63 -7.33
CA LEU A 124 -4.20 -12.26 -6.92
C LEU A 124 -5.23 -11.62 -7.85
N SER A 125 -5.13 -11.82 -9.17
CA SER A 125 -6.13 -11.30 -10.13
C SER A 125 -7.49 -11.95 -9.93
N GLY A 126 -7.51 -13.26 -9.67
CA GLY A 126 -8.73 -13.99 -9.33
C GLY A 126 -9.39 -13.43 -8.08
N TYR A 127 -8.61 -13.24 -7.01
CA TYR A 127 -9.10 -12.69 -5.75
C TYR A 127 -9.65 -11.26 -5.90
N LEU A 128 -8.90 -10.39 -6.59
CA LEU A 128 -9.26 -8.99 -6.84
C LEU A 128 -10.54 -8.87 -7.69
N ALA A 129 -10.75 -9.78 -8.64
CA ALA A 129 -11.89 -9.77 -9.54
C ALA A 129 -13.18 -10.35 -8.93
N ASP A 130 -13.07 -11.21 -7.91
CA ASP A 130 -14.22 -11.86 -7.28
C ASP A 130 -14.98 -10.86 -6.39
N THR A 131 -16.20 -10.51 -6.81
CA THR A 131 -17.06 -9.56 -6.09
C THR A 131 -17.71 -10.14 -4.83
N SER A 132 -17.52 -11.43 -4.56
CA SER A 132 -17.95 -12.06 -3.30
C SER A 132 -16.97 -11.83 -2.16
N ASN A 133 -15.70 -11.53 -2.47
CA ASN A 133 -14.69 -11.12 -1.49
C ASN A 133 -14.96 -9.70 -0.97
N SER A 134 -14.50 -9.42 0.24
CA SER A 134 -14.64 -8.08 0.82
C SER A 134 -13.84 -7.03 0.02
N ASP A 135 -14.34 -5.79 -0.02
CA ASP A 135 -13.59 -4.69 -0.65
C ASP A 135 -12.22 -4.48 0.01
N HIS A 136 -12.10 -4.72 1.32
CA HIS A 136 -10.83 -4.63 2.03
C HIS A 136 -9.83 -5.68 1.53
N GLY A 137 -10.21 -6.96 1.48
CA GLY A 137 -9.32 -8.00 0.99
C GLY A 137 -8.96 -7.82 -0.48
N ARG A 138 -9.89 -7.28 -1.29
CA ARG A 138 -9.61 -6.90 -2.68
C ARG A 138 -8.59 -5.76 -2.75
N VAL A 139 -8.65 -4.78 -1.85
CA VAL A 139 -7.61 -3.75 -1.70
C VAL A 139 -6.26 -4.37 -1.32
N THR A 140 -6.21 -5.30 -0.37
CA THR A 140 -4.95 -6.00 -0.02
C THR A 140 -4.35 -6.75 -1.24
N ALA A 141 -5.18 -7.40 -2.05
CA ALA A 141 -4.73 -8.05 -3.28
C ALA A 141 -4.19 -7.06 -4.32
N MET A 142 -4.82 -5.90 -4.43
CA MET A 142 -4.36 -4.79 -5.28
C MET A 142 -3.01 -4.23 -4.80
N GLU A 143 -2.86 -4.00 -3.50
CA GLU A 143 -1.60 -3.52 -2.89
C GLU A 143 -0.43 -4.50 -3.10
N CYS A 144 -0.72 -5.82 -3.22
CA CYS A 144 0.28 -6.79 -3.62
C CYS A 144 0.85 -6.51 -5.03
N PHE A 145 0.01 -6.12 -6.00
CA PHE A 145 0.49 -5.73 -7.33
C PHE A 145 1.29 -4.44 -7.30
N LEU A 146 0.89 -3.45 -6.49
CA LEU A 146 1.68 -2.24 -6.27
C LEU A 146 3.09 -2.59 -5.76
N ALA A 147 3.18 -3.40 -4.70
CA ALA A 147 4.46 -3.81 -4.13
C ALA A 147 5.33 -4.60 -5.12
N ILE A 148 4.73 -5.49 -5.92
CA ILE A 148 5.43 -6.23 -6.99
C ILE A 148 5.99 -5.24 -8.02
N GLY A 149 5.16 -4.34 -8.55
CA GLY A 149 5.54 -3.39 -9.59
C GLY A 149 6.58 -2.34 -9.13
N GLN A 150 6.60 -1.99 -7.85
CA GLN A 150 7.60 -1.09 -7.26
C GLN A 150 8.94 -1.78 -7.00
N LYS A 151 8.92 -3.04 -6.54
CA LYS A 151 10.15 -3.78 -6.21
C LYS A 151 10.84 -4.38 -7.43
N HIS A 152 10.06 -4.79 -8.42
CA HIS A 152 10.55 -5.53 -9.58
C HIS A 152 10.18 -4.79 -10.87
N LEU A 153 11.08 -3.93 -11.34
CA LEU A 153 10.83 -3.10 -12.54
C LEU A 153 10.46 -3.93 -13.78
N THR A 154 10.97 -5.17 -13.91
CA THR A 154 10.62 -6.08 -15.01
C THR A 154 9.17 -6.57 -14.96
N LEU A 155 8.51 -6.48 -13.80
CA LEU A 155 7.11 -6.88 -13.58
C LEU A 155 6.18 -5.66 -13.43
N ASN A 156 6.70 -4.45 -13.60
CA ASN A 156 5.94 -3.21 -13.48
C ASN A 156 4.78 -3.16 -14.48
N ASP A 157 5.05 -3.38 -15.77
CA ASP A 157 4.03 -3.40 -16.83
C ASP A 157 2.95 -4.46 -16.57
N LYS A 158 3.32 -5.65 -16.09
CA LYS A 158 2.36 -6.73 -15.79
C LYS A 158 1.47 -6.34 -14.61
N SER A 159 2.04 -5.68 -13.60
CA SER A 159 1.30 -5.16 -12.44
C SER A 159 0.33 -4.04 -12.86
N ILE A 160 0.80 -3.08 -13.67
CA ILE A 160 -0.03 -2.03 -14.27
C ILE A 160 -1.18 -2.64 -15.06
N ALA A 161 -0.90 -3.66 -15.88
CA ALA A 161 -1.92 -4.32 -16.68
C ALA A 161 -3.00 -4.99 -15.82
N ALA A 162 -2.61 -5.66 -14.73
CA ALA A 162 -3.55 -6.29 -13.79
C ALA A 162 -4.47 -5.25 -13.13
N LEU A 163 -3.89 -4.16 -12.61
CA LEU A 163 -4.63 -3.06 -11.99
C LEU A 163 -5.55 -2.33 -12.98
N THR A 164 -5.04 -2.05 -14.18
CA THR A 164 -5.80 -1.42 -15.28
C THR A 164 -6.99 -2.29 -15.68
N THR A 165 -6.79 -3.60 -15.85
CA THR A 165 -7.85 -4.57 -16.17
C THR A 165 -8.94 -4.57 -15.10
N GLN A 166 -8.58 -4.45 -13.83
CA GLN A 166 -9.58 -4.35 -12.77
C GLN A 166 -10.32 -3.00 -12.82
N LEU A 167 -9.63 -1.90 -13.08
CA LEU A 167 -10.24 -0.57 -13.20
C LEU A 167 -11.17 -0.46 -14.41
N GLU A 168 -10.95 -1.19 -15.49
CA GLU A 168 -11.90 -1.27 -16.63
C GLU A 168 -13.31 -1.72 -16.19
N LYS A 169 -13.40 -2.44 -15.08
CA LYS A 169 -14.64 -2.86 -14.43
C LYS A 169 -15.19 -1.83 -13.42
N TYR A 170 -14.82 -0.55 -13.53
CA TYR A 170 -15.17 0.53 -12.59
C TYR A 170 -16.68 0.65 -12.24
N LYS A 171 -17.57 0.18 -13.11
CA LYS A 171 -19.03 0.16 -12.85
C LYS A 171 -19.44 -0.91 -11.83
N GLN A 172 -18.66 -1.98 -11.72
CA GLN A 172 -18.89 -3.15 -10.85
C GLN A 172 -18.13 -3.01 -9.53
N ASN A 173 -16.95 -2.40 -9.55
CA ASN A 173 -16.17 -2.07 -8.36
C ASN A 173 -16.85 -0.98 -7.51
N SER A 174 -16.59 -0.94 -6.19
CA SER A 174 -16.97 0.20 -5.37
C SER A 174 -16.19 1.46 -5.74
N ILE A 175 -16.70 2.63 -5.32
CA ILE A 175 -16.01 3.91 -5.55
C ILE A 175 -14.66 3.92 -4.81
N ASP A 176 -14.61 3.37 -3.61
CA ASP A 176 -13.39 3.29 -2.80
C ASP A 176 -12.34 2.44 -3.50
N LEU A 177 -12.68 1.20 -3.91
CA LEU A 177 -11.75 0.34 -4.64
C LEU A 177 -11.24 0.99 -5.93
N ASN A 178 -12.11 1.63 -6.72
CA ASN A 178 -11.67 2.37 -7.90
C ASN A 178 -10.71 3.50 -7.56
N SER A 179 -10.94 4.20 -6.45
CA SER A 179 -10.08 5.30 -6.03
C SER A 179 -8.70 4.79 -5.63
N TYR A 180 -8.61 3.67 -4.92
CA TYR A 180 -7.33 3.05 -4.60
C TYR A 180 -6.62 2.49 -5.84
N LEU A 181 -7.35 1.87 -6.78
CA LEU A 181 -6.77 1.42 -8.06
C LEU A 181 -6.12 2.58 -8.83
N VAL A 182 -6.76 3.75 -8.83
CA VAL A 182 -6.21 4.96 -9.47
C VAL A 182 -4.96 5.45 -8.72
N ASP A 183 -4.98 5.47 -7.39
CA ASP A 183 -3.83 5.86 -6.57
C ASP A 183 -2.61 4.97 -6.87
N ASP A 184 -2.80 3.64 -6.88
CA ASP A 184 -1.73 2.68 -7.15
C ASP A 184 -1.18 2.81 -8.58
N LEU A 185 -2.05 3.05 -9.57
CA LEU A 185 -1.62 3.31 -10.95
C LEU A 185 -0.79 4.60 -11.08
N ILE A 186 -1.11 5.63 -10.30
CA ILE A 186 -0.29 6.85 -10.23
C ILE A 186 1.07 6.54 -9.58
N GLN A 187 1.08 5.79 -8.48
CA GLN A 187 2.32 5.40 -7.79
C GLN A 187 3.24 4.55 -8.67
N LEU A 188 2.68 3.77 -9.60
CA LEU A 188 3.41 3.00 -10.61
C LEU A 188 3.76 3.79 -11.88
N ALA A 189 3.45 5.09 -11.95
CA ALA A 189 3.65 5.94 -13.13
C ALA A 189 2.99 5.38 -14.41
N ALA A 190 1.77 4.84 -14.28
CA ALA A 190 1.06 4.15 -15.35
C ALA A 190 0.38 5.10 -16.36
N GLU A 191 1.16 5.82 -17.17
CA GLU A 191 0.62 6.76 -18.18
C GLU A 191 -0.40 6.09 -19.13
N SER A 192 -0.14 4.83 -19.49
CA SER A 192 -1.01 4.03 -20.37
C SER A 192 -2.42 3.79 -19.81
N ALA A 193 -2.59 3.90 -18.48
CA ALA A 193 -3.88 3.71 -17.82
C ALA A 193 -4.76 4.97 -17.83
N ALA A 194 -4.22 6.15 -18.14
CA ALA A 194 -4.95 7.41 -18.08
C ALA A 194 -6.31 7.40 -18.84
N PRO A 195 -6.46 6.76 -20.02
CA PRO A 195 -7.75 6.68 -20.71
C PRO A 195 -8.84 5.95 -19.91
N VAL A 196 -8.50 4.88 -19.17
CA VAL A 196 -9.49 4.17 -18.34
C VAL A 196 -9.79 4.95 -17.06
N VAL A 197 -8.78 5.58 -16.45
CA VAL A 197 -8.95 6.45 -15.28
C VAL A 197 -9.93 7.58 -15.62
N LYS A 198 -9.75 8.24 -16.77
CA LYS A 198 -10.65 9.28 -17.23
C LYS A 198 -12.09 8.80 -17.35
N LYS A 199 -12.31 7.62 -17.95
CA LYS A 199 -13.65 7.02 -18.08
C LYS A 199 -14.30 6.78 -16.71
N ALA A 200 -13.52 6.31 -15.73
CA ALA A 200 -14.02 6.10 -14.38
C ALA A 200 -14.38 7.42 -13.68
N TYR A 201 -13.59 8.48 -13.87
CA TYR A 201 -13.88 9.84 -13.40
C TYR A 201 -15.14 10.43 -14.02
N ASP A 202 -15.25 10.40 -15.35
CA ASP A 202 -16.40 10.94 -16.08
C ASP A 202 -17.70 10.22 -15.68
N ALA A 203 -17.61 8.94 -15.28
CA ALA A 203 -18.73 8.16 -14.76
C ALA A 203 -19.04 8.43 -13.28
N GLY A 204 -18.28 9.28 -12.57
CA GLY A 204 -18.43 9.54 -11.14
C GLY A 204 -18.14 8.30 -10.27
N ARG A 205 -17.21 7.44 -10.72
CA ARG A 205 -16.88 6.16 -10.08
C ARG A 205 -15.55 6.17 -9.33
N VAL A 206 -14.96 7.36 -9.15
CA VAL A 206 -13.76 7.64 -8.37
C VAL A 206 -14.09 8.78 -7.41
N ASP A 207 -13.61 8.73 -6.16
CA ASP A 207 -13.75 9.81 -5.19
C ASP A 207 -12.58 10.81 -5.32
N PRO A 208 -12.81 12.04 -5.82
CA PRO A 208 -11.76 13.04 -5.94
C PRO A 208 -11.17 13.49 -4.60
N ILE A 209 -11.79 13.14 -3.46
CA ILE A 209 -11.21 13.39 -2.13
C ILE A 209 -9.99 12.50 -1.89
N VAL A 210 -9.99 11.29 -2.43
CA VAL A 210 -8.94 10.30 -2.21
C VAL A 210 -7.74 10.58 -3.10
N VAL A 211 -7.96 10.72 -4.40
CA VAL A 211 -6.90 10.78 -5.42
C VAL A 211 -6.65 12.18 -6.01
N GLY A 212 -7.54 13.14 -5.77
CA GLY A 212 -7.47 14.46 -6.41
C GLY A 212 -8.44 14.62 -7.57
N ASP A 213 -8.47 15.80 -8.18
CA ASP A 213 -9.29 16.02 -9.39
C ASP A 213 -8.55 15.62 -10.68
N TRP A 214 -9.27 15.56 -11.79
CA TRP A 214 -8.68 15.10 -13.06
C TRP A 214 -7.52 16.00 -13.54
N GLU A 215 -7.55 17.30 -13.24
CA GLU A 215 -6.47 18.21 -13.63
C GLU A 215 -5.19 17.90 -12.84
N GLU A 216 -5.30 17.66 -11.53
CA GLU A 216 -4.18 17.18 -10.70
C GLU A 216 -3.61 15.85 -11.23
N LEU A 217 -4.48 14.94 -11.67
CA LEU A 217 -4.09 13.65 -12.23
C LEU A 217 -3.38 13.76 -13.59
N GLU A 218 -3.73 14.72 -14.42
CA GLU A 218 -3.04 14.94 -15.70
C GLU A 218 -1.56 15.26 -15.51
N TYR A 219 -1.20 15.95 -14.41
CA TYR A 219 0.21 16.15 -14.03
C TYR A 219 0.84 14.84 -13.53
N ALA A 220 0.12 14.09 -12.70
CA ALA A 220 0.61 12.84 -12.11
C ALA A 220 0.87 11.75 -13.16
N PHE A 221 0.09 11.72 -14.24
CA PHE A 221 0.28 10.82 -15.39
C PHE A 221 1.21 11.39 -16.47
N GLY A 222 1.89 12.51 -16.23
CA GLY A 222 2.81 13.10 -17.21
C GLY A 222 2.14 13.66 -18.47
N LEU A 223 0.81 13.82 -18.48
CA LEU A 223 0.06 14.33 -19.63
C LEU A 223 0.15 15.86 -19.76
N LYS A 224 0.51 16.55 -18.67
CA LYS A 224 0.74 17.99 -18.60
C LYS A 224 1.95 18.30 -17.73
N GLU A 225 2.60 19.42 -18.01
CA GLU A 225 3.61 19.96 -17.10
C GLU A 225 2.95 20.46 -15.80
N PRO A 226 3.48 20.10 -14.61
CA PRO A 226 2.93 20.56 -13.35
C PRO A 226 3.05 22.09 -13.23
N PRO A 227 2.08 22.76 -12.58
CA PRO A 227 2.16 24.19 -12.36
C PRO A 227 3.41 24.51 -11.51
N PRO A 228 4.01 25.70 -11.70
CA PRO A 228 5.15 26.11 -10.89
C PRO A 228 4.77 26.07 -9.41
N MET A 229 5.63 25.44 -8.62
CA MET A 229 5.43 25.29 -7.17
C MET A 229 5.25 26.64 -6.50
N SER A 230 4.25 26.78 -5.63
CA SER A 230 4.00 28.03 -4.93
C SER A 230 5.13 28.36 -3.95
N GLU A 231 5.38 29.64 -3.68
CA GLU A 231 6.38 30.06 -2.69
C GLU A 231 6.09 29.51 -1.27
N GLU A 232 4.82 29.27 -0.96
CA GLU A 232 4.37 28.69 0.31
C GLU A 232 4.74 27.19 0.40
N ASP A 233 4.59 26.45 -0.71
CA ASP A 233 5.00 25.04 -0.80
C ASP A 233 6.53 24.89 -0.80
N LYS A 234 7.26 25.78 -1.51
CA LYS A 234 8.73 25.84 -1.47
C LYS A 234 9.23 26.04 -0.05
N PHE A 235 8.64 26.97 0.69
CA PHE A 235 8.99 27.24 2.09
C PHE A 235 8.74 26.02 2.99
N HIS A 236 7.64 25.30 2.77
CA HIS A 236 7.31 24.11 3.55
C HIS A 236 8.27 22.95 3.28
N ILE A 237 8.60 22.70 2.01
CA ILE A 237 9.57 21.67 1.60
C ILE A 237 10.96 22.00 2.15
N ARG A 238 11.39 23.26 2.06
CA ARG A 238 12.64 23.74 2.67
C ARG A 238 12.70 23.40 4.16
N GLY A 239 11.63 23.69 4.92
CA GLY A 239 11.58 23.39 6.35
C GLY A 239 11.63 21.89 6.68
N ILE A 240 11.07 21.04 5.82
CA ILE A 240 11.18 19.57 5.95
C ILE A 240 12.60 19.10 5.66
N LEU A 241 13.23 19.58 4.59
CA LEU A 241 14.60 19.23 4.22
C LEU A 241 15.61 19.67 5.29
N ASP A 242 15.50 20.90 5.80
CA ASP A 242 16.34 21.42 6.89
C ASP A 242 16.19 20.56 8.18
N SER A 243 15.01 19.97 8.40
CA SER A 243 14.75 19.08 9.53
C SER A 243 15.36 17.68 9.31
N LEU A 244 15.33 17.17 8.07
CA LEU A 244 15.93 15.89 7.69
C LEU A 244 17.47 15.94 7.70
N GLU A 245 18.08 17.05 7.28
CA GLU A 245 19.53 17.26 7.38
C GLU A 245 20.00 17.24 8.84
N LYS A 246 19.25 17.89 9.73
CA LYS A 246 19.54 17.88 11.17
C LYS A 246 19.42 16.50 11.81
N LEU A 247 18.55 15.63 11.27
CA LEU A 247 18.33 14.27 11.78
C LEU A 247 19.33 13.24 11.25
N THR A 248 19.81 13.42 10.02
CA THR A 248 20.72 12.46 9.35
C THR A 248 22.20 12.71 9.61
N GLY A 249 22.56 13.86 10.19
CA GLY A 249 23.96 14.20 10.50
C GLY A 249 24.86 14.31 9.26
N ALA A 250 24.26 14.35 8.06
CA ALA A 250 24.95 14.55 6.81
C ALA A 250 25.48 16.00 6.75
N GLY A 251 26.68 16.21 7.28
CA GLY A 251 27.43 17.44 7.04
C GLY A 251 27.70 17.57 5.54
N GLY A 252 26.98 18.49 4.88
CA GLY A 252 27.04 18.65 3.42
C GLY A 252 26.77 20.09 2.96
N SER A 253 27.80 20.92 3.02
CA SER A 253 27.95 22.26 2.41
C SER A 253 27.01 23.39 2.86
N ASP A 254 27.59 24.44 3.44
CA ASP A 254 26.96 25.73 3.80
C ASP A 254 26.39 26.54 2.61
N ARG A 255 26.28 25.96 1.39
CA ARG A 255 25.73 26.69 0.25
C ARG A 255 24.23 26.43 0.12
N PRO A 256 23.39 27.47 0.01
CA PRO A 256 21.99 27.29 -0.34
C PRO A 256 21.88 26.51 -1.65
N LEU A 257 21.05 25.46 -1.67
CA LEU A 257 20.64 24.81 -2.92
C LEU A 257 19.99 25.85 -3.84
N SER A 258 20.40 25.83 -5.11
CA SER A 258 19.78 26.65 -6.15
C SER A 258 18.37 26.16 -6.50
N ASP A 259 17.56 27.01 -7.11
CA ASP A 259 16.19 26.65 -7.55
C ASP A 259 16.20 25.47 -8.54
N GLU A 260 17.24 25.36 -9.35
CA GLU A 260 17.41 24.28 -10.32
C GLU A 260 17.81 22.96 -9.64
N GLU A 261 18.68 23.01 -8.62
CA GLU A 261 19.02 21.83 -7.79
C GLU A 261 17.82 21.39 -6.94
N MET A 262 17.05 22.32 -6.36
CA MET A 262 15.80 22.01 -5.67
C MET A 262 14.78 21.39 -6.62
N MET A 263 14.62 21.91 -7.84
CA MET A 263 13.73 21.34 -8.86
C MET A 263 14.19 19.98 -9.36
N ARG A 264 15.49 19.73 -9.49
CA ARG A 264 16.03 18.43 -9.91
C ARG A 264 15.87 17.38 -8.82
N MET A 265 16.16 17.74 -7.57
CA MET A 265 15.89 16.89 -6.42
C MET A 265 14.38 16.69 -6.25
N ALA A 266 13.55 17.72 -6.49
CA ALA A 266 12.08 17.64 -6.49
C ALA A 266 11.50 16.85 -7.69
N GLY A 267 12.21 16.76 -8.81
CA GLY A 267 11.78 16.07 -10.03
C GLY A 267 12.17 14.59 -10.05
N GLU A 268 13.28 14.22 -9.39
CA GLU A 268 13.57 12.84 -8.98
C GLU A 268 12.73 12.43 -7.74
N TYR A 269 12.18 13.42 -7.02
CA TYR A 269 11.29 13.24 -5.88
C TYR A 269 9.83 13.25 -6.34
N ASN A 270 9.33 12.08 -6.69
CA ASN A 270 7.89 11.89 -6.71
C ASN A 270 7.35 12.15 -5.28
N PRO A 271 6.43 13.10 -5.05
CA PRO A 271 5.83 13.30 -3.73
C PRO A 271 5.10 12.05 -3.20
N ALA A 272 4.78 11.09 -4.09
CA ALA A 272 4.24 9.78 -3.75
C ALA A 272 5.30 8.78 -3.24
N MET A 273 6.61 9.07 -3.35
CA MET A 273 7.72 8.17 -2.97
C MET A 273 8.43 8.54 -1.64
N MET A 274 7.84 9.39 -0.79
CA MET A 274 8.33 9.53 0.59
C MET A 274 8.21 8.18 1.33
N PRO A 275 9.26 7.67 2.01
CA PRO A 275 9.13 6.57 2.96
C PRO A 275 8.42 7.12 4.20
N GLY A 276 7.11 7.15 4.12
CA GLY A 276 6.26 7.85 5.07
C GLY A 276 5.05 8.46 4.38
N GLY A 277 4.22 7.63 3.77
CA GLY A 277 2.83 8.02 3.53
C GLY A 277 2.26 8.63 4.82
N MET A 278 1.59 9.78 4.72
CA MET A 278 1.05 10.46 5.91
C MET A 278 0.31 9.46 6.79
N SER A 279 0.67 9.40 8.08
CA SER A 279 -0.04 8.53 9.02
C SER A 279 -1.54 8.82 8.98
N LYS A 280 -2.38 7.82 9.25
CA LYS A 280 -3.86 7.97 9.31
C LYS A 280 -4.27 9.20 10.17
N SER A 281 -3.49 9.53 11.20
CA SER A 281 -3.69 10.71 12.06
C SER A 281 -3.47 12.05 11.34
N GLN A 282 -2.43 12.16 10.51
CA GLN A 282 -2.09 13.36 9.75
C GLN A 282 -3.04 13.57 8.57
N LYS A 283 -3.45 12.48 7.90
CA LYS A 283 -4.54 12.49 6.92
C LYS A 283 -5.84 13.01 7.56
N SER A 284 -6.17 12.60 8.79
CA SER A 284 -7.35 13.07 9.52
C SER A 284 -7.32 14.56 9.92
N ALA A 285 -6.15 15.09 10.26
CA ALA A 285 -5.99 16.49 10.66
C ALA A 285 -6.09 17.44 9.45
N LYS A 286 -5.45 17.06 8.33
CA LYS A 286 -5.60 17.76 7.04
C LYS A 286 -7.05 17.70 6.54
N GLN A 287 -7.72 16.56 6.73
CA GLN A 287 -9.14 16.34 6.44
C GLN A 287 -10.08 17.25 7.25
N LYS A 288 -9.83 17.46 8.55
CA LYS A 288 -10.61 18.39 9.39
C LYS A 288 -10.50 19.85 8.93
N THR A 289 -9.31 20.26 8.50
CA THR A 289 -9.06 21.63 8.01
C THR A 289 -9.68 21.85 6.62
N LYS A 290 -9.55 20.90 5.70
CA LYS A 290 -10.18 20.95 4.35
C LYS A 290 -11.72 20.96 4.45
N ASN A 291 -12.31 20.17 5.37
CA ASN A 291 -13.75 20.17 5.65
C ASN A 291 -14.28 21.50 6.22
N LYS A 292 -13.50 22.17 7.07
CA LYS A 292 -13.84 23.50 7.60
C LYS A 292 -13.92 24.55 6.48
N LEU A 293 -12.95 24.53 5.56
CA LEU A 293 -12.89 25.46 4.43
C LEU A 293 -13.99 25.19 3.39
N ALA A 294 -14.25 23.91 3.06
CA ALA A 294 -15.33 23.52 2.16
C ALA A 294 -16.72 23.90 2.71
N LYS A 295 -16.95 23.72 4.02
CA LYS A 295 -18.19 24.13 4.69
C LYS A 295 -18.38 25.64 4.66
N GLN A 296 -17.32 26.43 4.86
CA GLN A 296 -17.36 27.89 4.75
C GLN A 296 -17.64 28.36 3.32
N SER A 297 -17.04 27.71 2.31
CA SER A 297 -17.30 28.02 0.89
C SER A 297 -18.77 27.75 0.50
N ARG A 298 -19.32 26.58 0.91
CA ARG A 298 -20.73 26.22 0.68
C ARG A 298 -21.69 27.21 1.36
N GLN A 299 -21.38 27.68 2.57
CA GLN A 299 -22.18 28.69 3.26
C GLN A 299 -22.15 30.05 2.55
N LYS A 300 -20.97 30.51 2.11
CA LYS A 300 -20.83 31.76 1.33
C LYS A 300 -21.61 31.70 0.02
N ASN A 301 -21.58 30.57 -0.70
CA ASN A 301 -22.32 30.39 -1.95
C ASN A 301 -23.84 30.31 -1.73
N ARG A 302 -24.30 29.70 -0.63
CA ARG A 302 -25.72 29.66 -0.26
C ARG A 302 -26.25 31.04 0.13
N ALA A 303 -25.44 31.87 0.81
CA ALA A 303 -25.77 33.25 1.13
C ALA A 303 -25.85 34.14 -0.12
N LYS A 304 -24.91 33.98 -1.06
CA LYS A 304 -24.94 34.68 -2.37
C LYS A 304 -26.18 34.31 -3.20
N LYS A 305 -26.56 33.02 -3.26
CA LYS A 305 -27.78 32.57 -3.95
C LYS A 305 -29.07 33.11 -3.30
N LYS A 306 -29.14 33.19 -1.96
CA LYS A 306 -30.29 33.79 -1.25
C LYS A 306 -30.42 35.30 -1.50
N LYS A 307 -29.31 36.03 -1.62
CA LYS A 307 -29.32 37.46 -1.99
C LYS A 307 -29.75 37.70 -3.44
N LYS A 308 -29.39 36.80 -4.37
CA LYS A 308 -29.84 36.87 -5.78
C LYS A 308 -31.33 36.54 -5.99
N LYS A 309 -31.99 35.84 -5.07
CA LYS A 309 -33.44 35.53 -5.12
C LYS A 309 -34.33 36.59 -4.45
N LYS A 310 -33.75 37.63 -3.84
CA LYS A 310 -34.47 38.73 -3.17
C LYS A 310 -34.37 40.06 -3.93
N LYS A 311 -33.79 40.03 -5.13
CA LYS A 311 -33.88 41.09 -6.14
C LYS A 311 -34.68 40.52 -7.31
#